data_AF-A0AAN9G8I2-F1
#
_entry.id   AF-A0AAN9G8I2-F1
#
_cell.length_a   1.000
_cell.length_b   1.000
_cell.length_c   1.000
_cell.angle_alpha   90.00
_cell.angle_beta   90.00
_cell.angle_gamma   90.00
#
_symmetry.space_group_name_H-M   'P 1'
#
loop_
_entity.id
_entity.type
_entity.pdbx_description
1 polymer ?
#
loop_
_entity_poly.entity_id
_entity_poly.type
_entity_poly.pdbx_seq_one_letter_code
_entity_poly.pdbx_strand_id
1 'polypeptide(L)'
;MGCGGSKKNEHGRNSLAEKQIAVHIGDGVKAAESGSVLIFVFGGPGSRKGRMVSELVETYGFSFINVEKVLLNHLLKKVPEADRVGASFDVQDVIKEDPQLVSLHWLLGEVSRQIDQNSCRGASRFIVDIMPNLKFLINNDIFLAECTNDMNAFEQEHPITFALNFIQRSAKKHKKEPDGGKDKEEKPRVQSDEADSSRTRRRITLFENNVQPFIDYFQQSERLVSLDVTGAQLEAVWAKLCEVFAGLNVHSLSHVNYILVFIFDPGELEQVNLEQGNIQTVKLKTLVDENTAALMTDTLSALCMHLNKSDPSIRTFLIDVSDTCLTSQSQQQVDSNAVVFVDEEMPRQLTKFIPRNKSKGGNTAVKFRAVSSTENRVCLFPCHVPMTLCKQIAVCLGNNLQH
;
A
#
# COMPACT_ATOMS: atom_id res chain seq x y z
N MET A 1 5.40 -49.00 41.49
CA MET A 1 6.56 -48.26 40.95
C MET A 1 6.40 -48.17 39.45
N GLY A 2 6.13 -46.96 38.94
CA GLY A 2 5.82 -46.72 37.54
C GLY A 2 7.07 -46.41 36.71
N CYS A 3 7.07 -46.84 35.46
CA CYS A 3 7.93 -46.35 34.40
C CYS A 3 7.06 -46.18 33.15
N GLY A 4 6.53 -44.96 32.99
CA GLY A 4 5.83 -44.52 31.79
C GLY A 4 6.83 -43.90 30.81
N GLY A 5 6.95 -44.51 29.63
CA GLY A 5 7.68 -43.93 28.51
C GLY A 5 6.96 -42.70 27.97
N SER A 6 7.58 -41.52 28.08
CA SER A 6 7.09 -40.30 27.43
C SER A 6 7.58 -40.24 26.00
N LYS A 7 6.63 -40.42 25.07
CA LYS A 7 6.75 -40.06 23.66
C LYS A 7 7.02 -38.56 23.57
N LYS A 8 8.08 -38.17 22.85
CA LYS A 8 8.33 -36.79 22.45
C LYS A 8 7.15 -36.33 21.58
N ASN A 9 6.35 -35.42 22.11
CA ASN A 9 5.42 -34.62 21.32
C ASN A 9 6.25 -33.66 20.45
N GLU A 10 6.35 -33.97 19.16
CA GLU A 10 6.69 -33.00 18.14
C GLU A 10 5.55 -31.98 18.04
N HIS A 11 5.61 -30.94 18.87
CA HIS A 11 4.90 -29.71 18.56
C HIS A 11 5.63 -29.05 17.39
N GLY A 12 5.04 -29.20 16.21
CA GLY A 12 5.42 -28.52 14.98
C GLY A 12 5.63 -27.04 15.27
N ARG A 13 6.90 -26.64 15.27
CA ARG A 13 7.30 -25.24 15.16
C ARG A 13 6.87 -24.81 13.76
N ASN A 14 5.73 -24.13 13.66
CA ASN A 14 5.47 -23.25 12.54
C ASN A 14 6.52 -22.14 12.57
N SER A 15 7.68 -22.38 11.97
CA SER A 15 8.51 -21.30 11.48
C SER A 15 7.63 -20.50 10.52
N LEU A 16 7.49 -19.21 10.77
CA LEU A 16 6.95 -18.23 9.82
C LEU A 16 7.87 -18.23 8.58
N ALA A 17 7.76 -19.25 7.75
CA ALA A 17 8.18 -19.16 6.37
C ALA A 17 7.31 -18.07 5.75
N GLU A 18 7.94 -17.08 5.11
CA GLU A 18 7.25 -16.08 4.33
C GLU A 18 6.29 -16.81 3.39
N LYS A 19 4.99 -16.63 3.61
CA LYS A 19 3.98 -17.32 2.84
C LYS A 19 4.06 -16.78 1.42
N GLN A 20 4.58 -17.58 0.50
CA GLN A 20 4.72 -17.21 -0.89
C GLN A 20 3.34 -16.80 -1.43
N ILE A 21 3.27 -15.59 -1.98
CA ILE A 21 2.02 -15.03 -2.50
C ILE A 21 1.74 -15.69 -3.84
N ALA A 22 0.59 -16.33 -3.94
CA ALA A 22 0.14 -16.89 -5.21
C ALA A 22 -0.30 -15.73 -6.12
N VAL A 23 0.33 -15.62 -7.27
CA VAL A 23 -0.01 -14.66 -8.32
C VAL A 23 -0.36 -15.43 -9.58
N HIS A 24 -1.49 -15.07 -10.18
CA HIS A 24 -1.92 -15.56 -11.48
C HIS A 24 -2.03 -14.38 -12.44
N ILE A 25 -1.31 -14.44 -13.56
CA ILE A 25 -1.31 -13.43 -14.61
C ILE A 25 -1.92 -14.11 -15.83
N GLY A 26 -3.01 -13.57 -16.37
CA GLY A 26 -3.56 -14.07 -17.63
C GLY A 26 -2.68 -13.71 -18.83
N ASP A 27 -2.73 -14.54 -19.87
CA ASP A 27 -1.86 -14.42 -21.06
C ASP A 27 -2.16 -13.17 -21.91
N GLY A 28 -3.34 -12.57 -21.72
CA GLY A 28 -3.74 -11.30 -22.34
C GLY A 28 -3.11 -10.06 -21.69
N VAL A 29 -2.49 -10.20 -20.51
CA VAL A 29 -1.81 -9.09 -19.82
C VAL A 29 -0.50 -8.77 -20.55
N LYS A 30 -0.44 -7.61 -21.19
CA LYS A 30 0.72 -7.16 -21.99
C LYS A 30 1.26 -5.83 -21.50
N ALA A 31 2.54 -5.58 -21.79
CA ALA A 31 3.15 -4.27 -21.59
C ALA A 31 2.40 -3.22 -22.42
N ALA A 32 2.30 -2.00 -21.90
CA ALA A 32 1.72 -0.90 -22.66
C ALA A 32 2.68 -0.54 -23.82
N GLU A 33 2.30 -0.87 -25.06
CA GLU A 33 3.21 -0.79 -26.22
C GLU A 33 3.61 0.65 -26.57
N SER A 34 2.76 1.63 -26.28
CA SER A 34 3.05 3.07 -26.17
C SER A 34 1.71 3.78 -26.07
N GLY A 35 1.38 4.30 -24.89
CA GLY A 35 0.07 4.91 -24.65
C GLY A 35 -0.22 5.09 -23.17
N SER A 36 -1.46 5.48 -22.86
CA SER A 36 -1.93 5.57 -21.49
C SER A 36 -2.10 4.18 -20.86
N VAL A 37 -1.65 4.01 -19.62
CA VAL A 37 -1.88 2.80 -18.83
C VAL A 37 -3.18 2.98 -18.06
N LEU A 38 -4.15 2.09 -18.25
CA LEU A 38 -5.42 2.12 -17.54
C LEU A 38 -5.66 0.77 -16.87
N ILE A 39 -5.72 0.77 -15.54
CA ILE A 39 -5.87 -0.43 -14.73
C ILE A 39 -7.15 -0.33 -13.91
N PHE A 40 -7.96 -1.39 -13.93
CA PHE A 40 -9.09 -1.52 -13.01
C PHE A 40 -8.64 -2.30 -11.78
N VAL A 41 -9.04 -1.87 -10.59
CA VAL A 41 -8.66 -2.54 -9.33
C VAL A 41 -9.88 -3.07 -8.59
N PHE A 42 -9.76 -4.32 -8.15
CA PHE A 42 -10.76 -5.05 -7.40
C PHE A 42 -10.17 -5.57 -6.10
N GLY A 43 -10.96 -5.54 -5.03
CA GLY A 43 -10.59 -6.14 -3.76
C GLY A 43 -11.70 -6.06 -2.73
N GLY A 44 -12.04 -7.20 -2.14
CA GLY A 44 -13.08 -7.26 -1.12
C GLY A 44 -12.65 -6.59 0.20
N PRO A 45 -13.58 -6.42 1.15
CA PRO A 45 -13.26 -5.94 2.49
C PRO A 45 -12.11 -6.74 3.12
N GLY A 46 -11.11 -6.05 3.67
CA GLY A 46 -9.94 -6.69 4.30
C GLY A 46 -8.81 -7.09 3.35
N SER A 47 -8.98 -6.94 2.02
CA SER A 47 -7.91 -7.16 1.02
C SER A 47 -6.78 -6.13 1.08
N ARG A 48 -6.95 -5.04 1.85
CA ARG A 48 -6.01 -3.91 1.97
C ARG A 48 -5.75 -3.18 0.64
N LYS A 49 -6.65 -3.29 -0.34
CA LYS A 49 -6.54 -2.63 -1.66
C LYS A 49 -6.20 -1.14 -1.56
N GLY A 50 -6.81 -0.40 -0.63
CA GLY A 50 -6.61 1.04 -0.52
C GLY A 50 -5.16 1.42 -0.23
N ARG A 51 -4.45 0.61 0.56
CA ARG A 51 -3.02 0.82 0.82
C ARG A 51 -2.18 0.52 -0.41
N MET A 52 -2.46 -0.57 -1.11
CA MET A 52 -1.78 -0.94 -2.35
C MET A 52 -1.98 0.11 -3.46
N VAL A 53 -3.21 0.60 -3.62
CA VAL A 53 -3.54 1.66 -4.59
C VAL A 53 -2.80 2.96 -4.25
N SER A 54 -2.73 3.36 -2.97
CA SER A 54 -1.95 4.52 -2.55
C SER A 54 -0.48 4.38 -2.93
N GLU A 55 0.12 3.20 -2.70
CA GLU A 55 1.51 2.96 -3.06
C GLU A 55 1.72 2.92 -4.57
N LEU A 56 0.77 2.42 -5.36
CA LEU A 56 0.81 2.48 -6.83
C LEU A 56 0.76 3.92 -7.34
N VAL A 57 -0.15 4.75 -6.80
CA VAL A 57 -0.29 6.18 -7.12
C VAL A 57 1.02 6.91 -6.87
N GLU A 58 1.59 6.73 -5.68
CA GLU A 58 2.83 7.40 -5.28
C GLU A 58 4.04 6.90 -6.07
N THR A 59 4.24 5.57 -6.16
CA THR A 59 5.43 4.96 -6.78
C THR A 59 5.45 5.12 -8.29
N TYR A 60 4.31 4.89 -8.96
CA TYR A 60 4.23 4.82 -10.41
C TYR A 60 3.47 6.00 -11.04
N GLY A 61 3.03 6.98 -10.24
CA GLY A 61 2.37 8.19 -10.74
C GLY A 61 0.98 7.96 -11.33
N PHE A 62 0.23 6.98 -10.81
CA PHE A 62 -1.14 6.77 -11.26
C PHE A 62 -2.07 7.89 -10.76
N SER A 63 -2.94 8.36 -11.64
CA SER A 63 -4.12 9.14 -11.26
C SER A 63 -5.21 8.18 -10.79
N PHE A 64 -5.61 8.29 -9.52
CA PHE A 64 -6.64 7.43 -8.94
C PHE A 64 -8.04 7.99 -9.13
N ILE A 65 -8.93 7.18 -9.72
CA ILE A 65 -10.35 7.46 -9.88
C ILE A 65 -11.12 6.49 -8.98
N ASN A 66 -11.83 7.05 -7.99
CA ASN A 66 -12.67 6.29 -7.08
C ASN A 66 -14.14 6.53 -7.42
N VAL A 67 -14.78 5.51 -8.00
CA VAL A 67 -16.18 5.56 -8.44
C VAL A 67 -17.15 5.86 -7.31
N GLU A 68 -16.91 5.36 -6.09
CA GLU A 68 -17.77 5.66 -4.94
C GLU A 68 -17.79 7.17 -4.67
N LYS A 69 -16.62 7.83 -4.73
CA LYS A 69 -16.51 9.28 -4.55
C LYS A 69 -17.19 10.04 -5.68
N VAL A 70 -17.03 9.58 -6.92
CA VAL A 70 -17.71 10.15 -8.09
C VAL A 70 -19.22 10.13 -7.91
N LEU A 71 -19.74 8.97 -7.55
CA LEU A 71 -21.15 8.73 -7.40
C LEU A 71 -21.75 9.54 -6.24
N LEU A 72 -21.09 9.52 -5.07
CA LEU A 72 -21.51 10.34 -3.93
C LEU A 72 -21.55 11.82 -4.29
N ASN A 73 -20.53 12.35 -4.97
CA ASN A 73 -20.52 13.75 -5.40
C ASN A 73 -21.65 14.07 -6.40
N HIS A 74 -22.01 13.14 -7.27
CA HIS A 74 -23.14 13.31 -8.18
C HIS A 74 -24.47 13.36 -7.42
N LEU A 75 -24.69 12.41 -6.51
CA LEU A 75 -25.93 12.30 -5.73
C LEU A 75 -26.09 13.47 -4.76
N LEU A 76 -25.01 13.94 -4.11
CA LEU A 76 -25.03 15.10 -3.23
C LEU A 76 -25.39 16.41 -3.93
N LYS A 77 -25.17 16.53 -5.25
CA LYS A 77 -25.62 17.68 -6.04
C LYS A 77 -27.14 17.67 -6.27
N LYS A 78 -27.78 16.51 -6.11
CA LYS A 78 -29.24 16.35 -6.23
C LYS A 78 -29.96 16.58 -4.90
N VAL A 79 -29.25 16.46 -3.78
CA VAL A 79 -29.77 16.80 -2.44
C VAL A 79 -29.74 18.33 -2.25
N PRO A 80 -30.85 18.96 -1.82
CA PRO A 80 -30.88 20.38 -1.48
C PRO A 80 -29.79 20.76 -0.47
N GLU A 81 -29.19 21.93 -0.64
CA GLU A 81 -28.00 22.34 0.13
C GLU A 81 -28.27 22.45 1.64
N ALA A 82 -29.53 22.73 2.03
CA ALA A 82 -29.99 22.80 3.42
C ALA A 82 -29.96 21.45 4.15
N ASP A 83 -30.06 20.33 3.42
CA ASP A 83 -30.24 18.98 4.01
C ASP A 83 -28.93 18.18 4.06
N ARG A 84 -27.82 18.73 3.56
CA ARG A 84 -26.53 18.01 3.43
C ARG A 84 -25.87 17.57 4.75
N VAL A 85 -26.34 18.04 5.90
CA VAL A 85 -25.76 17.74 7.23
C VAL A 85 -26.14 16.32 7.72
N GLY A 86 -27.02 15.59 7.01
CA GLY A 86 -27.44 14.19 7.30
C GLY A 86 -27.21 13.17 6.17
N ALA A 87 -26.40 13.53 5.16
CA ALA A 87 -26.48 13.03 3.78
C ALA A 87 -26.47 11.50 3.50
N SER A 88 -26.07 10.64 4.44
CA SER A 88 -26.07 9.18 4.16
C SER A 88 -27.48 8.59 4.06
N PHE A 89 -28.46 9.16 4.76
CA PHE A 89 -29.85 8.73 4.64
C PHE A 89 -30.50 9.32 3.39
N ASP A 90 -30.23 10.60 3.10
CA ASP A 90 -30.84 11.31 1.97
C ASP A 90 -30.40 10.74 0.61
N VAL A 91 -29.12 10.37 0.47
CA VAL A 91 -28.60 9.79 -0.77
C VAL A 91 -29.24 8.44 -1.09
N GLN A 92 -29.59 7.65 -0.07
CA GLN A 92 -30.27 6.37 -0.29
C GLN A 92 -31.70 6.59 -0.83
N ASP A 93 -32.40 7.61 -0.35
CA ASP A 93 -33.76 7.90 -0.77
C ASP A 93 -33.79 8.49 -2.19
N VAL A 94 -32.81 9.33 -2.54
CA VAL A 94 -32.63 9.82 -3.94
C VAL A 94 -32.49 8.65 -4.93
N ILE A 95 -31.71 7.62 -4.59
CA ILE A 95 -31.55 6.44 -5.48
C ILE A 95 -32.84 5.59 -5.53
N LYS A 96 -33.60 5.50 -4.43
CA LYS A 96 -34.87 4.78 -4.43
C LYS A 96 -35.94 5.49 -5.27
N GLU A 97 -35.96 6.82 -5.22
CA GLU A 97 -36.90 7.64 -5.98
C GLU A 97 -36.61 7.61 -7.48
N ASP A 98 -35.33 7.62 -7.86
CA ASP A 98 -34.91 7.50 -9.25
C ASP A 98 -33.73 6.54 -9.42
N PRO A 99 -34.00 5.23 -9.58
CA PRO A 99 -32.99 4.21 -9.81
C PRO A 99 -32.18 4.42 -11.10
N GLN A 100 -32.69 5.19 -12.07
CA GLN A 100 -31.99 5.42 -13.34
C GLN A 100 -30.89 6.49 -13.22
N LEU A 101 -30.82 7.22 -12.10
CA LEU A 101 -29.76 8.19 -11.83
C LEU A 101 -28.36 7.58 -11.87
N VAL A 102 -28.25 6.26 -11.71
CA VAL A 102 -26.99 5.58 -11.50
C VAL A 102 -26.94 4.31 -12.35
N SER A 103 -26.60 4.46 -13.63
CA SER A 103 -26.29 3.33 -14.52
C SER A 103 -24.78 3.12 -14.66
N LEU A 104 -24.37 1.90 -15.03
CA LEU A 104 -22.97 1.62 -15.36
C LEU A 104 -22.49 2.49 -16.54
N HIS A 105 -23.30 2.63 -17.58
CA HIS A 105 -23.05 3.53 -18.71
C HIS A 105 -22.72 4.96 -18.28
N TRP A 106 -23.57 5.57 -17.45
CA TRP A 106 -23.34 6.93 -16.94
C TRP A 106 -22.05 7.00 -16.12
N LEU A 107 -21.82 6.00 -15.27
CA LEU A 107 -20.66 5.96 -14.41
C LEU A 107 -19.36 5.88 -15.22
N LEU A 108 -19.30 5.00 -16.22
CA LEU A 108 -18.15 4.90 -17.11
C LEU A 108 -17.94 6.18 -17.90
N GLY A 109 -19.01 6.86 -18.36
CA GLY A 109 -18.89 8.18 -18.98
C GLY A 109 -18.28 9.25 -18.06
N GLU A 110 -18.58 9.21 -16.76
CA GLU A 110 -17.98 10.10 -15.79
C GLU A 110 -16.51 9.71 -15.45
N VAL A 111 -16.18 8.41 -15.50
CA VAL A 111 -14.78 7.95 -15.45
C VAL A 111 -14.01 8.44 -16.68
N SER A 112 -14.56 8.30 -17.89
CA SER A 112 -13.98 8.84 -19.14
C SER A 112 -13.69 10.33 -19.01
N ARG A 113 -14.66 11.12 -18.54
CA ARG A 113 -14.49 12.55 -18.30
C ARG A 113 -13.31 12.87 -17.39
N GLN A 114 -13.08 12.08 -16.34
CA GLN A 114 -11.95 12.28 -15.42
C GLN A 114 -10.63 11.84 -16.04
N ILE A 115 -10.61 10.75 -16.82
CA ILE A 115 -9.43 10.33 -17.59
C ILE A 115 -9.04 11.45 -18.56
N ASP A 116 -9.97 11.98 -19.33
CA ASP A 116 -9.71 13.06 -20.30
C ASP A 116 -9.19 14.33 -19.63
N GLN A 117 -9.83 14.76 -18.53
CA GLN A 117 -9.40 15.95 -17.81
C GLN A 117 -8.00 15.84 -17.23
N ASN A 118 -7.67 14.67 -16.69
CA ASN A 118 -6.34 14.42 -16.15
C ASN A 118 -5.32 14.22 -17.27
N SER A 119 -5.72 13.63 -18.39
CA SER A 119 -4.88 13.49 -19.60
C SER A 119 -4.52 14.86 -20.19
N CYS A 120 -5.46 15.80 -20.23
CA CYS A 120 -5.20 17.21 -20.59
C CYS A 120 -4.19 17.89 -19.65
N ARG A 121 -4.02 17.38 -18.42
CA ARG A 121 -3.03 17.85 -17.44
C ARG A 121 -1.70 17.06 -17.49
N GLY A 122 -1.54 16.17 -18.46
CA GLY A 122 -0.33 15.38 -18.67
C GLY A 122 -0.32 14.00 -18.00
N ALA A 123 -1.41 13.58 -17.33
CA ALA A 123 -1.47 12.24 -16.76
C ALA A 123 -1.64 11.18 -17.86
N SER A 124 -0.84 10.12 -17.80
CA SER A 124 -0.90 8.99 -18.75
C SER A 124 -1.13 7.65 -18.06
N ARG A 125 -1.30 7.64 -16.74
CA ARG A 125 -1.47 6.42 -15.94
C ARG A 125 -2.68 6.57 -15.04
N PHE A 126 -3.61 5.63 -15.12
CA PHE A 126 -4.90 5.67 -14.46
C PHE A 126 -5.18 4.35 -13.74
N ILE A 127 -5.66 4.47 -12.51
CA ILE A 127 -6.17 3.33 -11.74
C ILE A 127 -7.60 3.63 -11.31
N VAL A 128 -8.52 2.74 -11.64
CA VAL A 128 -9.96 2.90 -11.43
C VAL A 128 -10.44 1.86 -10.43
N ASP A 129 -10.90 2.30 -9.27
CA ASP A 129 -11.66 1.45 -8.34
C ASP A 129 -13.14 1.64 -8.66
N ILE A 130 -13.68 0.73 -9.48
CA ILE A 130 -15.07 0.79 -9.95
C ILE A 130 -16.07 0.28 -8.91
N MET A 131 -15.61 -0.41 -7.85
CA MET A 131 -16.49 -1.05 -6.90
C MET A 131 -16.81 -0.20 -5.68
N PRO A 132 -18.05 0.30 -5.53
CA PRO A 132 -18.44 1.00 -4.31
C PRO A 132 -18.47 0.04 -3.13
N ASN A 133 -18.10 0.53 -1.94
CA ASN A 133 -18.12 -0.20 -0.68
C ASN A 133 -19.41 0.06 0.12
N LEU A 134 -20.23 1.04 -0.28
CA LEU A 134 -21.49 1.39 0.38
C LEU A 134 -22.59 0.41 -0.03
N LYS A 135 -23.17 -0.26 0.98
CA LYS A 135 -24.13 -1.36 0.77
C LYS A 135 -25.34 -0.98 -0.09
N PHE A 136 -25.87 0.23 0.06
CA PHE A 136 -27.05 0.66 -0.69
C PHE A 136 -26.76 0.90 -2.17
N LEU A 137 -25.52 1.23 -2.53
CA LEU A 137 -25.09 1.35 -3.93
C LEU A 137 -24.99 -0.03 -4.58
N ILE A 138 -24.54 -1.02 -3.81
CA ILE A 138 -24.34 -2.39 -4.28
C ILE A 138 -25.67 -3.17 -4.37
N ASN A 139 -26.61 -2.91 -3.45
CA ASN A 139 -27.85 -3.69 -3.31
C ASN A 139 -28.89 -3.50 -4.43
N ASN A 140 -28.75 -2.50 -5.29
CA ASN A 140 -29.82 -2.20 -6.26
C ASN A 140 -29.77 -3.05 -7.53
N ASP A 141 -28.81 -3.96 -7.71
CA ASP A 141 -28.60 -4.78 -8.92
C ASP A 141 -28.45 -3.99 -10.25
N ILE A 142 -28.66 -2.66 -10.24
CA ILE A 142 -28.61 -1.75 -11.40
C ILE A 142 -27.27 -1.84 -12.13
N PHE A 143 -26.20 -2.17 -11.40
CA PHE A 143 -24.85 -2.13 -11.92
C PHE A 143 -24.41 -3.40 -12.68
N LEU A 144 -25.00 -4.60 -12.44
CA LEU A 144 -24.17 -5.83 -12.47
C LEU A 144 -24.76 -7.09 -13.11
N ALA A 145 -25.96 -7.07 -13.68
CA ALA A 145 -26.43 -8.26 -14.40
C ALA A 145 -25.67 -8.48 -15.72
N GLU A 146 -25.31 -7.40 -16.45
CA GLU A 146 -24.56 -7.47 -17.71
C GLU A 146 -23.66 -6.24 -17.89
N CYS A 147 -22.38 -6.34 -17.53
CA CYS A 147 -21.43 -5.23 -17.69
C CYS A 147 -20.74 -5.18 -19.07
N THR A 148 -20.79 -6.27 -19.85
CA THR A 148 -19.97 -6.47 -21.05
C THR A 148 -20.16 -5.39 -22.10
N ASN A 149 -21.40 -4.98 -22.39
CA ASN A 149 -21.66 -3.98 -23.44
C ASN A 149 -21.10 -2.60 -23.08
N ASP A 150 -21.34 -2.16 -21.84
CA ASP A 150 -20.85 -0.88 -21.34
C ASP A 150 -19.31 -0.87 -21.23
N MET A 151 -18.72 -1.97 -20.76
CA MET A 151 -17.26 -2.13 -20.70
C MET A 151 -16.63 -2.12 -22.10
N ASN A 152 -17.23 -2.83 -23.07
CA ASN A 152 -16.77 -2.82 -24.47
C ASN A 152 -16.84 -1.42 -25.07
N ALA A 153 -17.93 -0.69 -24.84
CA ALA A 153 -18.10 0.68 -25.33
C ALA A 153 -17.04 1.61 -24.73
N PHE A 154 -16.82 1.53 -23.42
CA PHE A 154 -15.77 2.29 -22.74
C PHE A 154 -14.38 1.95 -23.26
N GLU A 155 -14.07 0.68 -23.52
CA GLU A 155 -12.76 0.25 -24.03
C GLU A 155 -12.47 0.70 -25.47
N GLN A 156 -13.49 1.02 -26.28
CA GLN A 156 -13.27 1.63 -27.60
C GLN A 156 -12.63 3.01 -27.49
N GLU A 157 -12.93 3.76 -26.44
CA GLU A 157 -12.42 5.11 -26.20
C GLU A 157 -11.17 5.08 -25.30
N HIS A 158 -11.18 4.20 -24.29
CA HIS A 158 -10.13 4.07 -23.29
C HIS A 158 -9.71 2.61 -23.13
N PRO A 159 -8.76 2.12 -23.95
CA PRO A 159 -8.29 0.75 -23.85
C PRO A 159 -7.78 0.40 -22.45
N ILE A 160 -8.40 -0.60 -21.82
CA ILE A 160 -7.99 -1.06 -20.49
C ILE A 160 -6.81 -2.00 -20.66
N THR A 161 -5.71 -1.72 -19.97
CA THR A 161 -4.48 -2.53 -20.06
C THR A 161 -4.70 -3.90 -19.41
N PHE A 162 -5.18 -3.91 -18.16
CA PHE A 162 -5.55 -5.11 -17.42
C PHE A 162 -6.31 -4.75 -16.13
N ALA A 163 -6.80 -5.76 -15.42
CA ALA A 163 -7.36 -5.62 -14.09
C ALA A 163 -6.48 -6.26 -13.01
N LEU A 164 -6.37 -5.61 -11.85
CA LEU A 164 -5.78 -6.13 -10.63
C LEU A 164 -6.88 -6.62 -9.68
N ASN A 165 -6.78 -7.87 -9.23
CA ASN A 165 -7.71 -8.46 -8.27
C ASN A 165 -7.00 -8.95 -7.02
N PHE A 166 -7.25 -8.30 -5.89
CA PHE A 166 -6.75 -8.71 -4.58
C PHE A 166 -7.72 -9.70 -3.93
N ILE A 167 -7.37 -10.98 -3.99
CA ILE A 167 -8.16 -12.08 -3.46
C ILE A 167 -7.87 -12.25 -1.98
N GLN A 168 -8.89 -12.00 -1.14
CA GLN A 168 -8.86 -12.27 0.28
C GLN A 168 -9.83 -13.40 0.62
N ARG A 169 -9.31 -14.62 0.83
CA ARG A 169 -10.13 -15.77 1.21
C ARG A 169 -10.39 -15.73 2.71
N SER A 170 -11.66 -15.84 3.10
CA SER A 170 -11.98 -16.07 4.51
C SER A 170 -11.43 -17.44 4.93
N ALA A 171 -10.80 -17.52 6.11
CA ALA A 171 -10.41 -18.80 6.68
C ALA A 171 -11.67 -19.68 6.80
N LYS A 172 -11.72 -20.78 6.04
CA LYS A 172 -12.86 -21.70 6.07
C LYS A 172 -13.04 -22.22 7.51
N LYS A 173 -14.31 -22.22 7.93
CA LYS A 173 -14.87 -22.76 9.19
C LYS A 173 -14.06 -23.93 9.74
N HIS A 174 -13.57 -23.84 10.98
CA HIS A 174 -13.46 -25.05 11.78
C HIS A 174 -14.86 -25.68 11.84
N LYS A 175 -14.96 -26.95 11.45
CA LYS A 175 -16.18 -27.77 11.57
C LYS A 175 -16.75 -27.60 12.97
N LYS A 176 -18.07 -27.44 13.07
CA LYS A 176 -18.81 -27.67 14.32
C LYS A 176 -18.43 -29.07 14.82
N GLU A 177 -17.70 -29.15 15.93
CA GLU A 177 -17.69 -30.36 16.73
C GLU A 177 -19.08 -30.50 17.39
N PRO A 178 -19.60 -31.74 17.49
CA PRO A 178 -20.93 -31.98 18.01
C PRO A 178 -20.99 -31.70 19.51
N ASP A 179 -22.19 -31.29 19.90
CA ASP A 179 -22.66 -30.96 21.24
C ASP A 179 -22.26 -31.99 22.31
N GLY A 180 -21.88 -31.48 23.48
CA GLY A 180 -21.31 -32.25 24.59
C GLY A 180 -21.37 -31.55 25.94
N GLY A 181 -22.57 -31.15 26.36
CA GLY A 181 -23.04 -31.31 27.75
C GLY A 181 -22.44 -30.48 28.89
N LYS A 182 -23.29 -29.54 29.38
CA LYS A 182 -23.60 -29.15 30.77
C LYS A 182 -22.55 -28.44 31.67
N ASP A 183 -22.96 -27.22 32.01
CA ASP A 183 -23.16 -26.63 33.35
C ASP A 183 -22.32 -25.40 33.75
N LYS A 184 -23.09 -24.31 33.98
CA LYS A 184 -22.94 -23.20 34.94
C LYS A 184 -21.71 -22.28 34.85
N GLU A 185 -21.94 -21.05 34.41
CA GLU A 185 -21.83 -19.82 35.24
C GLU A 185 -22.23 -18.58 34.42
N GLU A 186 -23.14 -17.76 34.95
CA GLU A 186 -23.52 -16.47 34.38
C GLU A 186 -22.34 -15.48 34.45
N LYS A 187 -21.80 -15.12 33.29
CA LYS A 187 -20.97 -13.93 33.09
C LYS A 187 -21.67 -12.96 32.14
N PRO A 188 -21.49 -11.63 32.32
CA PRO A 188 -22.25 -10.62 31.61
C PRO A 188 -22.04 -10.74 30.10
N ARG A 189 -23.15 -10.68 29.36
CA ARG A 189 -23.21 -10.77 27.90
C ARG A 189 -22.35 -9.68 27.25
N VAL A 190 -21.14 -10.05 26.83
CA VAL A 190 -20.39 -9.32 25.81
C VAL A 190 -21.00 -9.70 24.46
N GLN A 191 -22.03 -8.98 24.03
CA GLN A 191 -22.40 -8.92 22.61
C GLN A 191 -21.26 -8.17 21.89
N SER A 192 -20.30 -8.85 21.24
CA SER A 192 -19.35 -8.07 20.41
C SER A 192 -18.69 -8.75 19.20
N ASP A 193 -18.52 -10.07 19.13
CA ASP A 193 -17.70 -10.63 18.00
C ASP A 193 -18.53 -11.30 16.89
N GLU A 194 -19.65 -11.93 17.22
CA GLU A 194 -20.45 -12.66 16.23
C GLU A 194 -21.25 -11.72 15.31
N ALA A 195 -21.67 -10.58 15.84
CA ALA A 195 -22.33 -9.51 15.06
C ALA A 195 -21.37 -8.88 14.04
N ASP A 196 -20.08 -8.76 14.37
CA ASP A 196 -19.11 -8.14 13.48
C ASP A 196 -18.59 -9.12 12.41
N SER A 197 -18.41 -10.39 12.78
CA SER A 197 -18.08 -11.47 11.85
C SER A 197 -19.20 -11.70 10.82
N SER A 198 -20.46 -11.72 11.26
CA SER A 198 -21.62 -11.86 10.35
C SER A 198 -21.80 -10.65 9.43
N ARG A 199 -21.57 -9.42 9.93
CA ARG A 199 -21.57 -8.20 9.10
C ARG A 199 -20.45 -8.21 8.06
N THR A 200 -19.24 -8.58 8.46
CA THR A 200 -18.08 -8.68 7.57
C THR A 200 -18.31 -9.73 6.50
N ARG A 201 -18.82 -10.90 6.88
CA ARG A 201 -19.19 -11.96 5.93
C ARG A 201 -20.24 -11.51 4.92
N ARG A 202 -21.29 -10.82 5.36
CA ARG A 202 -22.29 -10.24 4.45
C ARG A 202 -21.68 -9.26 3.46
N ARG A 203 -20.73 -8.41 3.89
CA ARG A 203 -20.03 -7.48 2.99
C ARG A 203 -19.15 -8.21 1.98
N ILE A 204 -18.48 -9.29 2.38
CA ILE A 204 -17.67 -10.12 1.47
C ILE A 204 -18.56 -10.75 0.42
N THR A 205 -19.63 -11.46 0.81
CA THR A 205 -20.54 -12.11 -0.14
C THR A 205 -21.22 -11.11 -1.07
N LEU A 206 -21.64 -9.95 -0.53
CA LEU A 206 -22.22 -8.89 -1.34
C LEU A 206 -21.20 -8.39 -2.38
N PHE A 207 -19.96 -8.13 -1.97
CA PHE A 207 -18.90 -7.74 -2.90
C PHE A 207 -18.62 -8.82 -3.95
N GLU A 208 -18.46 -10.09 -3.54
CA GLU A 208 -18.17 -11.22 -4.45
C GLU A 208 -19.23 -11.35 -5.54
N ASN A 209 -20.52 -11.33 -5.17
CA ASN A 209 -21.61 -11.42 -6.14
C ASN A 209 -21.62 -10.26 -7.14
N ASN A 210 -21.17 -9.09 -6.69
CA ASN A 210 -21.28 -7.87 -7.46
C ASN A 210 -20.03 -7.59 -8.31
N VAL A 211 -18.86 -8.04 -7.89
CA VAL A 211 -17.62 -7.86 -8.67
C VAL A 211 -17.49 -8.93 -9.76
N GLN A 212 -18.13 -10.10 -9.60
CA GLN A 212 -17.95 -11.26 -10.47
C GLN A 212 -18.14 -10.96 -11.97
N PRO A 213 -19.15 -10.19 -12.42
CA PRO A 213 -19.32 -9.86 -13.84
C PRO A 213 -18.09 -9.16 -14.45
N PHE A 214 -17.44 -8.25 -13.71
CA PHE A 214 -16.21 -7.61 -14.19
C PHE A 214 -15.03 -8.57 -14.17
N ILE A 215 -14.93 -9.41 -13.14
CA ILE A 215 -13.89 -10.44 -13.07
C ILE A 215 -14.00 -11.36 -14.28
N ASP A 216 -15.21 -11.82 -14.60
CA ASP A 216 -15.49 -12.68 -15.76
C ASP A 216 -15.12 -11.98 -17.07
N TYR A 217 -15.46 -10.70 -17.22
CA TYR A 217 -15.10 -9.89 -18.39
C TYR A 217 -13.57 -9.83 -18.62
N PHE A 218 -12.78 -9.59 -17.57
CA PHE A 218 -11.31 -9.59 -17.69
C PHE A 218 -10.70 -10.99 -17.79
N GLN A 219 -11.34 -12.02 -17.23
CA GLN A 219 -10.92 -13.42 -17.40
C GLN A 219 -11.12 -13.91 -18.82
N GLN A 220 -12.25 -13.58 -19.46
CA GLN A 220 -12.55 -13.95 -20.85
C GLN A 220 -11.53 -13.39 -21.84
N SER A 221 -10.99 -12.20 -21.56
CA SER A 221 -9.93 -11.57 -22.35
C SER A 221 -8.52 -11.89 -21.83
N GLU A 222 -8.39 -12.75 -20.83
CA GLU A 222 -7.12 -13.13 -20.18
C GLU A 222 -6.31 -11.92 -19.66
N ARG A 223 -6.96 -10.79 -19.37
CA ARG A 223 -6.35 -9.54 -18.88
C ARG A 223 -6.53 -9.35 -17.38
N LEU A 224 -6.56 -10.44 -16.62
CA LEU A 224 -6.69 -10.41 -15.16
C LEU A 224 -5.40 -10.82 -14.46
N VAL A 225 -4.90 -9.94 -13.59
CA VAL A 225 -3.84 -10.23 -12.63
C VAL A 225 -4.49 -10.44 -11.26
N SER A 226 -4.38 -11.65 -10.71
CA SER A 226 -4.95 -12.01 -9.42
C SER A 226 -3.86 -12.29 -8.39
N LEU A 227 -3.94 -11.64 -7.23
CA LEU A 227 -3.02 -11.82 -6.10
C LEU A 227 -3.77 -12.37 -4.88
N ASP A 228 -3.39 -13.56 -4.40
CA ASP A 228 -3.92 -14.10 -3.14
C ASP A 228 -3.21 -13.46 -1.95
N VAL A 229 -3.86 -12.45 -1.37
CA VAL A 229 -3.32 -11.68 -0.22
C VAL A 229 -3.66 -12.31 1.13
N THR A 230 -4.23 -13.53 1.14
CA THR A 230 -4.75 -14.16 2.35
C THR A 230 -3.64 -14.49 3.36
N GLY A 231 -3.57 -13.67 4.41
CA GLY A 231 -2.56 -13.80 5.47
C GLY A 231 -1.16 -13.38 5.02
N ALA A 232 -1.04 -12.72 3.87
CA ALA A 232 0.22 -12.18 3.38
C ALA A 232 0.63 -10.92 4.16
N GLN A 233 1.94 -10.72 4.31
CA GLN A 233 2.49 -9.45 4.76
C GLN A 233 2.37 -8.41 3.63
N LEU A 234 2.15 -7.15 3.99
CA LEU A 234 1.88 -6.09 3.03
C LEU A 234 3.09 -5.89 2.09
N GLU A 235 4.27 -5.99 2.65
CA GLU A 235 5.57 -5.82 2.02
C GLU A 235 5.80 -6.89 0.95
N ALA A 236 5.43 -8.14 1.25
CA ALA A 236 5.50 -9.23 0.28
C ALA A 236 4.52 -9.00 -0.89
N VAL A 237 3.30 -8.52 -0.61
CA VAL A 237 2.31 -8.20 -1.67
C VAL A 237 2.84 -7.10 -2.56
N TRP A 238 3.42 -6.07 -1.97
CA TRP A 238 4.02 -4.96 -2.69
C TRP A 238 5.20 -5.40 -3.57
N ALA A 239 6.15 -6.16 -3.02
CA ALA A 239 7.28 -6.69 -3.77
C ALA A 239 6.81 -7.46 -5.01
N LYS A 240 5.75 -8.25 -4.86
CA LYS A 240 5.20 -9.01 -5.98
C LYS A 240 4.48 -8.14 -7.02
N LEU A 241 3.82 -7.06 -6.60
CA LEU A 241 3.32 -6.06 -7.53
C LEU A 241 4.46 -5.36 -8.29
N CYS A 242 5.56 -5.01 -7.62
CA CYS A 242 6.72 -4.43 -8.30
C CYS A 242 7.28 -5.36 -9.39
N GLU A 243 7.40 -6.66 -9.10
CA GLU A 243 7.82 -7.64 -10.10
C GLU A 243 6.86 -7.70 -11.30
N VAL A 244 5.54 -7.69 -11.05
CA VAL A 244 4.53 -7.68 -12.13
C VAL A 244 4.69 -6.41 -12.99
N PHE A 245 4.77 -5.24 -12.36
CA PHE A 245 4.85 -3.97 -13.07
C PHE A 245 6.17 -3.82 -13.85
N ALA A 246 7.28 -4.30 -13.29
CA ALA A 246 8.56 -4.38 -13.98
C ALA A 246 8.47 -5.29 -15.21
N GLY A 247 7.84 -6.46 -15.10
CA GLY A 247 7.59 -7.36 -16.23
C GLY A 247 6.70 -6.77 -17.33
N LEU A 248 5.86 -5.78 -16.99
CA LEU A 248 5.00 -5.05 -17.91
C LEU A 248 5.63 -3.73 -18.42
N ASN A 249 6.92 -3.50 -18.16
CA ASN A 249 7.65 -2.28 -18.51
C ASN A 249 7.01 -0.99 -17.94
N VAL A 250 6.29 -1.09 -16.81
CA VAL A 250 5.77 0.07 -16.09
C VAL A 250 6.82 0.50 -15.07
N HIS A 251 7.60 1.52 -15.43
CA HIS A 251 8.68 2.01 -14.57
C HIS A 251 8.16 2.91 -13.43
N SER A 252 8.73 2.74 -12.24
CA SER A 252 8.51 3.62 -11.09
C SER A 252 9.01 5.04 -11.40
N LEU A 253 8.27 6.03 -10.92
CA LEU A 253 8.64 7.45 -11.01
C LEU A 253 9.23 7.97 -9.70
N SER A 254 8.81 7.38 -8.57
CA SER A 254 9.32 7.72 -7.26
C SER A 254 9.46 6.46 -6.41
N HIS A 255 10.32 6.52 -5.41
CA HIS A 255 10.32 5.54 -4.35
C HIS A 255 9.52 6.08 -3.17
N VAL A 256 8.62 5.26 -2.60
CA VAL A 256 7.88 5.64 -1.38
C VAL A 256 7.92 4.59 -0.29
N ASN A 257 7.55 5.02 0.92
CA ASN A 257 7.41 4.18 2.11
C ASN A 257 8.67 3.36 2.42
N TYR A 258 9.82 4.03 2.40
CA TYR A 258 11.12 3.45 2.77
C TYR A 258 11.72 4.16 3.99
N ILE A 259 12.66 3.46 4.62
CA ILE A 259 13.40 3.90 5.79
C ILE A 259 14.84 4.18 5.36
N LEU A 260 15.37 5.34 5.72
CA LEU A 260 16.78 5.66 5.55
C LEU A 260 17.48 5.47 6.88
N VAL A 261 18.53 4.66 6.92
CA VAL A 261 19.36 4.44 8.11
C VAL A 261 20.73 5.03 7.83
N PHE A 262 21.02 6.18 8.43
CA PHE A 262 22.29 6.86 8.26
C PHE A 262 23.35 6.23 9.16
N ILE A 263 24.53 5.98 8.60
CA ILE A 263 25.68 5.41 9.30
C ILE A 263 26.86 6.37 9.09
N PHE A 264 27.40 6.90 10.19
CA PHE A 264 28.49 7.89 10.16
C PHE A 264 29.85 7.26 10.41
N ASP A 265 29.89 6.10 11.08
CA ASP A 265 31.09 5.32 11.36
C ASP A 265 30.95 3.93 10.72
N PRO A 266 31.89 3.48 9.87
CA PRO A 266 31.85 2.15 9.25
C PRO A 266 31.74 1.01 10.28
N GLY A 267 32.28 1.18 11.49
CA GLY A 267 32.17 0.20 12.56
C GLY A 267 30.75 0.02 13.12
N GLU A 268 29.84 0.96 12.88
CA GLU A 268 28.43 0.81 13.20
C GLU A 268 27.71 -0.12 12.21
N LEU A 269 28.15 -0.15 10.95
CA LEU A 269 27.55 -0.99 9.90
C LEU A 269 27.63 -2.48 10.26
N GLU A 270 28.76 -2.91 10.83
CA GLU A 270 28.98 -4.29 11.29
C GLU A 270 28.07 -4.68 12.47
N GLN A 271 27.59 -3.69 13.24
CA GLN A 271 26.72 -3.88 14.40
C GLN A 271 25.24 -3.91 14.03
N VAL A 272 24.89 -3.48 12.82
CA VAL A 272 23.54 -3.62 12.29
C VAL A 272 23.43 -5.01 11.67
N ASN A 273 22.82 -5.95 12.40
CA ASN A 273 22.55 -7.29 11.87
C ASN A 273 21.36 -7.21 10.89
N LEU A 274 21.64 -7.43 9.61
CA LEU A 274 20.75 -7.14 8.47
C LEU A 274 20.38 -8.39 7.68
N GLU A 275 20.45 -9.58 8.29
CA GLU A 275 20.12 -10.85 7.62
C GLU A 275 18.68 -10.92 7.07
N GLN A 276 17.81 -9.92 7.30
CA GLN A 276 16.39 -9.94 6.94
C GLN A 276 15.85 -8.60 6.41
N GLY A 277 15.25 -8.65 5.22
CA GLY A 277 14.60 -7.55 4.51
C GLY A 277 15.24 -7.24 3.15
N ASN A 278 14.48 -6.69 2.20
CA ASN A 278 15.07 -6.03 1.02
C ASN A 278 15.74 -4.74 1.47
N ILE A 279 17.00 -4.85 1.90
CA ILE A 279 17.84 -3.76 2.37
C ILE A 279 18.94 -3.51 1.36
N GLN A 280 19.13 -2.26 0.98
CA GLN A 280 20.23 -1.84 0.09
C GLN A 280 21.20 -0.93 0.85
N THR A 281 22.49 -1.26 0.78
CA THR A 281 23.54 -0.38 1.27
C THR A 281 23.97 0.57 0.16
N VAL A 282 24.02 1.86 0.48
CA VAL A 282 24.40 2.95 -0.40
C VAL A 282 25.59 3.66 0.23
N LYS A 283 26.75 3.62 -0.45
CA LYS A 283 27.91 4.43 -0.07
C LYS A 283 27.79 5.79 -0.70
N LEU A 284 27.52 6.81 0.09
CA LEU A 284 27.18 8.14 -0.44
C LEU A 284 28.37 8.76 -1.21
N LYS A 285 29.60 8.47 -0.79
CA LYS A 285 30.82 8.88 -1.50
C LYS A 285 30.88 8.42 -2.95
N THR A 286 30.26 7.28 -3.30
CA THR A 286 30.27 6.79 -4.68
C THR A 286 29.28 7.50 -5.59
N LEU A 287 28.35 8.27 -5.01
CA LEU A 287 27.31 9.00 -5.75
C LEU A 287 27.71 10.44 -6.08
N VAL A 288 28.78 10.96 -5.48
CA VAL A 288 29.24 12.35 -5.63
C VAL A 288 30.62 12.39 -6.27
N ASP A 289 30.82 13.31 -7.20
CA ASP A 289 32.15 13.63 -7.71
C ASP A 289 32.88 14.61 -6.79
N GLU A 290 34.19 14.85 -7.01
CA GLU A 290 34.98 15.75 -6.17
C GLU A 290 34.44 17.20 -6.13
N ASN A 291 33.66 17.61 -7.14
CA ASN A 291 33.08 18.95 -7.24
C ASN A 291 31.70 19.06 -6.55
N THR A 292 30.87 18.01 -6.58
CA THR A 292 29.55 17.91 -5.90
C THR A 292 29.67 17.51 -4.43
N ALA A 293 30.81 16.96 -4.01
CA ALA A 293 31.07 16.62 -2.61
C ALA A 293 31.26 17.84 -1.68
N ALA A 294 31.19 19.07 -2.20
CA ALA A 294 31.43 20.29 -1.42
C ALA A 294 30.22 20.75 -0.60
N LEU A 295 28.99 20.43 -1.03
CA LEU A 295 27.76 20.89 -0.38
C LEU A 295 26.86 19.71 0.00
N MET A 296 26.25 19.81 1.19
CA MET A 296 25.32 18.81 1.69
C MET A 296 24.06 18.72 0.83
N THR A 297 23.59 19.83 0.26
CA THR A 297 22.43 19.86 -0.64
C THR A 297 22.65 18.99 -1.88
N ASP A 298 23.82 19.12 -2.49
CA ASP A 298 24.17 18.43 -3.74
C ASP A 298 24.38 16.94 -3.47
N THR A 299 25.05 16.63 -2.35
CA THR A 299 25.25 15.26 -1.88
C THR A 299 23.91 14.56 -1.61
N LEU A 300 22.98 15.23 -0.93
CA LEU A 300 21.65 14.67 -0.66
C LEU A 300 20.77 14.63 -1.91
N SER A 301 20.95 15.54 -2.86
CA SER A 301 20.29 15.49 -4.17
C SER A 301 20.74 14.25 -4.97
N ALA A 302 22.04 13.97 -5.01
CA ALA A 302 22.59 12.75 -5.61
C ALA A 302 22.03 11.48 -4.96
N LEU A 303 21.88 11.48 -3.62
CA LEU A 303 21.20 10.41 -2.91
C LEU A 303 19.73 10.27 -3.35
N CYS A 304 18.95 11.35 -3.39
CA CYS A 304 17.57 11.31 -3.84
C CYS A 304 17.43 10.75 -5.26
N MET A 305 18.30 11.17 -6.19
CA MET A 305 18.33 10.64 -7.55
C MET A 305 18.65 9.14 -7.59
N HIS A 306 19.54 8.66 -6.73
CA HIS A 306 19.84 7.24 -6.60
C HIS A 306 18.62 6.47 -6.06
N LEU A 307 18.01 6.94 -4.98
CA LEU A 307 16.83 6.31 -4.36
C LEU A 307 15.66 6.18 -5.34
N ASN A 308 15.40 7.20 -6.16
CA ASN A 308 14.32 7.16 -7.17
C ASN A 308 14.60 6.16 -8.31
N LYS A 309 15.87 5.78 -8.53
CA LYS A 309 16.27 4.77 -9.53
C LYS A 309 16.41 3.37 -8.93
N SER A 310 16.38 3.23 -7.61
CA SER A 310 16.44 1.94 -6.94
C SER A 310 15.16 1.13 -7.15
N ASP A 311 15.25 -0.18 -6.92
CA ASP A 311 14.10 -1.09 -6.98
C ASP A 311 13.02 -0.66 -5.96
N PRO A 312 11.78 -0.38 -6.39
CA PRO A 312 10.71 0.12 -5.53
C PRO A 312 10.23 -0.90 -4.46
N SER A 313 10.67 -2.16 -4.54
CA SER A 313 10.43 -3.18 -3.50
C SER A 313 11.34 -3.03 -2.28
N ILE A 314 12.42 -2.25 -2.37
CA ILE A 314 13.37 -2.02 -1.28
C ILE A 314 12.71 -1.12 -0.23
N ARG A 315 12.76 -1.53 1.05
CA ARG A 315 12.10 -0.78 2.13
C ARG A 315 13.07 -0.09 3.07
N THR A 316 14.33 -0.46 3.01
CA THR A 316 15.35 0.10 3.89
C THR A 316 16.62 0.36 3.09
N PHE A 317 17.13 1.59 3.21
CA PHE A 317 18.43 1.94 2.67
C PHE A 317 19.38 2.26 3.83
N LEU A 318 20.54 1.61 3.83
CA LEU A 318 21.63 1.95 4.72
C LEU A 318 22.53 2.94 4.01
N ILE A 319 22.56 4.16 4.51
CA ILE A 319 23.31 5.25 3.91
C ILE A 319 24.60 5.40 4.69
N ASP A 320 25.68 4.86 4.13
CA ASP A 320 27.02 5.09 4.61
C ASP A 320 27.47 6.48 4.14
N VAL A 321 27.56 7.42 5.10
CA VAL A 321 27.99 8.80 4.84
C VAL A 321 29.47 9.02 5.13
N SER A 322 30.20 7.98 5.51
CA SER A 322 31.64 8.07 5.73
C SER A 322 32.33 8.60 4.46
N ASP A 323 33.39 9.37 4.65
CA ASP A 323 34.16 10.02 3.58
C ASP A 323 33.40 11.07 2.74
N THR A 324 32.28 11.60 3.25
CA THR A 324 31.53 12.71 2.64
C THR A 324 31.58 14.00 3.47
N CYS A 325 30.97 15.08 2.96
CA CYS A 325 30.82 16.34 3.70
C CYS A 325 29.82 16.25 4.88
N LEU A 326 29.08 15.15 5.02
CA LEU A 326 28.14 14.91 6.12
C LEU A 326 28.88 14.34 7.33
N THR A 327 29.52 15.22 8.09
CA THR A 327 30.14 14.88 9.36
C THR A 327 29.21 15.22 10.51
N SER A 328 29.41 14.61 11.68
CA SER A 328 28.66 14.94 12.91
C SER A 328 28.87 16.39 13.37
N GLN A 329 29.80 17.14 12.78
CA GLN A 329 30.08 18.54 13.07
C GLN A 329 29.59 19.50 11.96
N SER A 330 29.03 18.99 10.87
CA SER A 330 28.57 19.81 9.75
C SER A 330 27.43 20.73 10.21
N GLN A 331 27.61 22.04 10.01
CA GLN A 331 26.60 23.06 10.29
C GLN A 331 26.33 23.84 9.00
N GLN A 332 25.15 23.65 8.41
CA GLN A 332 24.62 24.56 7.40
C GLN A 332 23.31 25.18 7.90
N GLN A 333 23.14 26.49 7.72
CA GLN A 333 21.82 27.10 7.89
C GLN A 333 20.90 26.59 6.78
N VAL A 334 19.90 25.80 7.16
CA VAL A 334 18.81 25.44 6.26
C VAL A 334 17.70 26.46 6.49
N ASP A 335 17.58 27.41 5.57
CA ASP A 335 16.49 28.39 5.56
C ASP A 335 15.23 27.71 5.04
N SER A 336 14.49 27.04 5.94
CA SER A 336 13.25 26.36 5.57
C SER A 336 12.32 26.21 6.75
N ASN A 337 11.10 26.73 6.60
CA ASN A 337 9.97 26.46 7.49
C ASN A 337 9.39 25.07 7.18
N ALA A 338 10.14 24.01 7.47
CA ALA A 338 9.69 22.63 7.29
C ALA A 338 9.30 21.99 8.63
N VAL A 339 8.12 21.37 8.67
CA VAL A 339 7.66 20.62 9.84
C VAL A 339 8.25 19.22 9.81
N VAL A 340 9.08 18.90 10.80
CA VAL A 340 9.63 17.56 11.02
C VAL A 340 9.15 17.01 12.36
N PHE A 341 8.79 15.74 12.38
CA PHE A 341 8.42 15.03 13.60
C PHE A 341 9.63 14.29 14.14
N VAL A 342 9.92 14.48 15.41
CA VAL A 342 11.05 13.85 16.09
C VAL A 342 10.50 12.96 17.18
N ASP A 343 10.88 11.68 17.14
CA ASP A 343 10.57 10.75 18.23
C ASP A 343 11.62 10.94 19.34
N GLU A 344 11.33 11.81 20.30
CA GLU A 344 12.21 12.13 21.44
C GLU A 344 12.16 11.05 22.55
N GLU A 345 11.20 10.11 22.49
CA GLU A 345 11.03 9.11 23.54
C GLU A 345 12.04 7.96 23.44
N MET A 346 13.12 8.09 24.21
CA MET A 346 14.12 7.08 24.62
C MET A 346 14.69 6.20 23.50
N PRO A 347 16.03 6.15 23.31
CA PRO A 347 16.68 5.47 22.19
C PRO A 347 16.05 4.11 21.85
N ARG A 348 15.39 4.05 20.69
CA ARG A 348 14.65 2.87 20.24
C ARG A 348 15.60 1.96 19.46
N GLN A 349 15.44 0.65 19.65
CA GLN A 349 16.16 -0.32 18.82
C GLN A 349 15.62 -0.25 17.38
N LEU A 350 16.50 -0.44 16.40
CA LEU A 350 16.15 -0.55 14.97
C LEU A 350 14.97 -1.50 14.71
N THR A 351 14.79 -2.49 15.57
CA THR A 351 13.74 -3.51 15.53
C THR A 351 12.31 -3.02 15.56
N LYS A 352 12.09 -1.78 16.05
CA LYS A 352 10.76 -1.16 16.02
C LYS A 352 10.40 -0.62 14.63
N PHE A 353 11.41 -0.34 13.81
CA PHE A 353 11.25 0.22 12.47
C PHE A 353 11.55 -0.82 11.38
N ILE A 354 12.43 -1.77 11.66
CA ILE A 354 12.83 -2.85 10.77
C ILE A 354 12.39 -4.18 11.40
N PRO A 355 11.44 -4.92 10.80
CA PRO A 355 10.93 -6.16 11.38
C PRO A 355 12.04 -7.22 11.55
N ARG A 356 12.10 -7.86 12.74
CA ARG A 356 12.97 -9.02 13.03
C ARG A 356 12.20 -10.34 12.94
N ASN A 357 12.84 -11.41 12.46
CA ASN A 357 12.49 -12.74 12.94
C ASN A 357 12.93 -12.92 14.38
N LYS A 358 12.04 -13.49 15.18
CA LYS A 358 12.22 -13.79 16.61
C LYS A 358 13.33 -14.82 16.92
N SER A 359 14.13 -15.25 15.94
CA SER A 359 15.03 -16.40 16.06
C SER A 359 16.47 -16.07 16.45
N LYS A 360 16.93 -14.81 16.40
CA LYS A 360 18.25 -14.43 16.91
C LYS A 360 18.16 -13.12 17.67
N GLY A 361 18.34 -13.19 18.99
CA GLY A 361 18.35 -12.05 19.92
C GLY A 361 19.62 -11.19 19.79
N GLY A 362 19.94 -10.70 18.59
CA GLY A 362 21.06 -9.78 18.41
C GLY A 362 20.62 -8.36 18.70
N ASN A 363 20.69 -7.85 19.93
CA ASN A 363 20.53 -6.41 20.17
C ASN A 363 21.54 -5.65 19.31
N THR A 364 21.09 -4.72 18.47
CA THR A 364 22.01 -3.73 17.88
C THR A 364 22.52 -2.88 19.04
N ALA A 365 23.84 -2.83 19.25
CA ALA A 365 24.42 -2.01 20.32
C ALA A 365 24.20 -0.50 20.04
N VAL A 366 24.12 -0.15 18.76
CA VAL A 366 23.83 1.22 18.31
C VAL A 366 22.36 1.55 18.53
N LYS A 367 22.15 2.69 19.17
CA LYS A 367 20.85 3.28 19.49
C LYS A 367 20.49 4.33 18.44
N PHE A 368 19.26 4.28 17.94
CA PHE A 368 18.79 5.17 16.89
C PHE A 368 17.69 6.10 17.38
N ARG A 369 17.61 7.27 16.74
CA ARG A 369 16.48 8.20 16.80
C ARG A 369 15.83 8.29 15.43
N ALA A 370 14.52 8.51 15.41
CA ALA A 370 13.75 8.69 14.20
C ALA A 370 13.40 10.16 13.99
N VAL A 371 13.66 10.65 12.77
CA VAL A 371 13.15 11.92 12.27
C VAL A 371 12.28 11.61 11.06
N SER A 372 11.00 11.95 11.16
CA SER A 372 10.02 11.69 10.12
C SER A 372 9.57 12.99 9.48
N SER A 373 9.44 12.97 8.16
CA SER A 373 8.83 14.07 7.39
C SER A 373 7.32 13.85 7.25
N THR A 374 6.61 14.87 6.78
CA THR A 374 5.20 14.78 6.38
C THR A 374 4.96 13.85 5.18
N GLU A 375 6.00 13.50 4.43
CA GLU A 375 5.93 12.65 3.22
C GLU A 375 6.11 11.15 3.54
N ASN A 376 5.79 10.71 4.76
CA ASN A 376 5.93 9.32 5.23
C ASN A 376 7.36 8.73 5.13
N ARG A 377 8.40 9.57 5.02
CA ARG A 377 9.79 9.13 5.09
C ARG A 377 10.27 9.11 6.53
N VAL A 378 10.90 8.01 6.93
CA VAL A 378 11.53 7.85 8.24
C VAL A 378 13.03 7.80 8.07
N CYS A 379 13.73 8.78 8.64
CA CYS A 379 15.19 8.81 8.71
C CYS A 379 15.62 8.38 10.11
N LEU A 380 16.41 7.31 10.19
CA LEU A 380 17.02 6.81 11.42
C LEU A 380 18.46 7.28 11.49
N PHE A 381 18.81 7.90 12.62
CA PHE A 381 20.17 8.40 12.89
C PHE A 381 20.69 7.80 14.19
N PRO A 382 22.00 7.50 14.30
CA PRO A 382 22.63 7.13 15.56
C PRO A 382 22.43 8.26 16.60
N CYS A 383 22.17 7.90 17.85
CA CYS A 383 21.87 8.87 18.91
C CYS A 383 23.01 9.85 19.22
N HIS A 384 24.25 9.50 18.85
CA HIS A 384 25.42 10.35 19.03
C HIS A 384 25.45 11.52 18.02
N VAL A 385 24.70 11.43 16.90
CA VAL A 385 24.62 12.48 15.87
C VAL A 385 23.80 13.66 16.42
N PRO A 386 24.24 14.92 16.24
CA PRO A 386 23.48 16.08 16.72
C PRO A 386 22.09 16.20 16.09
N MET A 387 21.09 16.53 16.90
CA MET A 387 19.70 16.64 16.44
C MET A 387 19.52 17.73 15.37
N THR A 388 20.31 18.81 15.45
CA THR A 388 20.31 19.88 14.44
C THR A 388 20.65 19.33 13.05
N LEU A 389 21.69 18.51 12.95
CA LEU A 389 22.09 17.87 11.69
C LEU A 389 21.04 16.88 11.19
N CYS A 390 20.47 16.05 12.08
CA CYS A 390 19.40 15.12 11.72
C CYS A 390 18.19 15.83 11.09
N LYS A 391 17.78 16.97 11.68
CA LYS A 391 16.70 17.80 11.13
C LYS A 391 17.09 18.40 9.78
N GLN A 392 18.30 18.95 9.64
CA GLN A 392 18.78 19.53 8.38
C GLN A 392 18.78 18.50 7.24
N ILE A 393 19.27 17.29 7.49
CA ILE A 393 19.26 16.20 6.50
C ILE A 393 17.83 15.85 6.11
N ALA A 394 16.94 15.64 7.08
CA ALA A 394 15.54 15.30 6.82
C ALA A 394 14.81 16.39 6.00
N VAL A 395 15.05 17.67 6.30
CA VAL A 395 14.47 18.80 5.57
C VAL A 395 15.03 18.89 4.15
N CYS A 396 16.34 18.75 3.98
CA CYS A 396 16.97 18.80 2.67
C CYS A 396 16.50 17.66 1.75
N LEU A 397 16.36 16.45 2.31
CA LEU A 397 15.76 15.31 1.59
C LEU A 397 14.30 15.56 1.21
N GLY A 398 13.52 16.25 2.05
CA GLY A 398 12.14 16.64 1.72
C GLY A 398 12.09 17.62 0.55
N ASN A 399 12.95 18.65 0.55
CA ASN A 399 12.93 19.70 -0.46
C ASN A 399 13.42 19.21 -1.84
N ASN A 400 14.42 18.31 -1.89
CA ASN A 400 15.01 17.82 -3.14
C ASN A 400 14.12 16.85 -3.93
N LEU A 401 12.94 16.47 -3.41
CA LEU A 401 12.03 15.49 -4.04
C LEU A 401 10.72 16.12 -4.54
N GLN A 402 10.55 17.44 -4.39
CA GLN A 402 9.41 18.19 -4.93
C GLN A 402 9.64 18.73 -6.36
N HIS A 403 10.79 18.40 -6.95
CA HIS A 403 11.18 18.67 -8.34
C HIS A 403 11.52 17.36 -9.03
#